data_AF-A0A068QQT0-F1
#
_entry.id   AF-A0A068QQT0-F1
#
_cell.length_a   1.000
_cell.length_b   1.000
_cell.length_c   1.000
_cell.angle_alpha   90.00
_cell.angle_beta   90.00
_cell.angle_gamma   90.00
#
_symmetry.space_group_name_H-M   'P 1'
#
loop_
_entity.id
_entity.type
_entity.pdbx_description
1 polymer ?
#
loop_
_entity_poly.entity_id
_entity_poly.type
_entity_poly.pdbx_seq_one_letter_code
_entity_poly.pdbx_strand_id
1 'polypeptide(L)' 'MTSDANAITAKVDAERRLEDGDGLSKDTLTISVTTPQLGWVPNFYYQVIGY' A
#
# COMPACT_ATOMS: atom_id res chain seq x y z
N MET A 1 -22.15 -2.26 20.86
CA MET A 1 -21.41 -2.88 19.74
C MET A 1 -21.47 -1.94 18.55
N THR A 2 -20.69 -0.86 18.55
CA THR A 2 -20.65 0.12 17.45
C THR A 2 -19.27 0.77 17.46
N SER A 3 -18.34 0.36 16.60
CA SER A 3 -17.10 1.14 16.41
C SER A 3 -16.45 0.91 15.06
N ASP A 4 -16.50 -0.31 14.52
CA ASP A 4 -15.64 -0.64 13.38
C ASP A 4 -16.22 -0.16 12.04
N ALA A 5 -17.53 0.08 11.97
CA ALA A 5 -18.20 0.54 10.74
C ALA A 5 -17.78 1.96 10.29
N ASN A 6 -17.22 2.78 11.20
CA ASN A 6 -16.76 4.15 10.90
C ASN A 6 -15.25 4.32 11.14
N ALA A 7 -14.51 3.24 11.35
CA ALA A 7 -13.08 3.32 11.55
C ALA A 7 -12.38 3.60 10.21
N ILE A 8 -11.45 4.56 10.22
CA ILE A 8 -10.48 4.70 9.12
C ILE A 8 -9.53 3.51 9.24
N THR A 9 -9.41 2.73 8.17
CA THR A 9 -8.46 1.61 8.11
C THR A 9 -7.45 1.82 6.99
N ALA A 10 -6.25 1.30 7.17
CA ALA A 10 -5.23 1.30 6.15
C ALA A 10 -4.76 -0.14 5.91
N LYS A 11 -4.70 -0.53 4.64
CA LYS A 11 -4.04 -1.77 4.20
C LYS A 11 -2.72 -1.39 3.55
N VAL A 12 -1.66 -2.08 3.93
CA VAL A 12 -0.33 -1.94 3.35
C VAL A 12 0.04 -3.26 2.68
N ASP A 13 0.40 -3.19 1.41
CA ASP A 13 0.89 -4.31 0.61
C ASP A 13 2.30 -3.95 0.11
N ALA A 14 3.24 -4.87 0.29
CA ALA A 14 4.62 -4.68 -0.12
C ALA A 14 5.05 -5.84 -1.01
N GLU A 15 5.39 -5.52 -2.26
CA GLU A 15 5.87 -6.48 -3.24
C GLU A 15 7.34 -6.19 -3.53
N ARG A 16 8.21 -7.16 -3.25
CA ARG A 16 9.61 -7.11 -3.67
C ARG A 16 9.76 -7.78 -5.03
N ARG A 17 10.28 -7.05 -6.01
CA ARG A 17 10.79 -7.61 -7.26
C ARG A 17 12.30 -7.49 -7.29
N LEU A 18 12.96 -8.65 -7.36
CA LEU A 18 14.36 -8.71 -7.77
C LEU A 18 14.35 -8.65 -9.30
N GLU A 19 15.04 -7.68 -9.90
CA GLU A 19 15.20 -7.70 -11.35
C GLU A 19 16.28 -8.71 -11.76
N ASP A 20 15.96 -9.52 -12.77
CA ASP A 20 16.87 -10.51 -13.34
C ASP A 20 18.00 -9.79 -14.10
N GLY A 21 19.08 -9.45 -13.38
CA GLY A 21 20.40 -9.21 -13.97
C GLY A 21 20.98 -7.80 -13.85
N ASP A 22 20.25 -6.80 -13.35
CA ASP A 22 20.80 -5.44 -13.12
C ASP A 22 21.33 -5.21 -11.69
N GLY A 23 21.07 -6.18 -10.79
CA GLY A 23 21.50 -6.13 -9.39
C GLY A 23 20.67 -5.18 -8.53
N LEU A 24 19.60 -4.58 -9.06
CA LEU A 24 18.74 -3.66 -8.34
C LEU A 24 17.55 -4.38 -7.70
N SER A 25 17.23 -3.98 -6.48
CA SER A 25 15.97 -4.35 -5.84
C SER A 25 14.92 -3.28 -6.15
N LYS A 26 13.76 -3.70 -6.65
CA LYS A 26 12.60 -2.84 -6.86
C LYS A 26 11.49 -3.27 -5.91
N ASP A 27 11.35 -2.54 -4.82
CA ASP A 27 10.29 -2.75 -3.84
C ASP A 27 9.12 -1.81 -4.18
N THR A 28 7.92 -2.37 -4.32
CA THR A 28 6.68 -1.62 -4.51
C THR A 28 5.85 -1.66 -3.25
N LEU A 29 5.49 -0.50 -2.72
CA LEU A 29 4.61 -0.34 -1.57
C LEU A 29 3.28 0.25 -2.04
N THR A 30 2.19 -0.47 -1.79
CA THR A 30 0.82 -0.02 -2.03
C THR A 30 0.13 0.23 -0.70
N ILE A 31 -0.39 1.44 -0.51
CA ILE A 31 -1.17 1.82 0.67
C ILE A 31 -2.59 2.16 0.23
N SER A 32 -3.57 1.41 0.73
CA SER A 32 -5.00 1.66 0.50
C SER A 32 -5.64 2.14 1.80
N VAL A 33 -6.27 3.32 1.79
CA VAL A 33 -6.91 3.89 2.99
C VAL A 33 -8.42 3.83 2.82
N THR A 34 -9.11 3.03 3.63
CA THR A 34 -10.58 2.96 3.62
C THR A 34 -11.12 3.97 4.62
N THR A 35 -11.96 4.88 4.15
CA THR A 35 -12.71 5.80 5.03
C THR A 35 -14.22 5.62 4.79
N PRO A 36 -14.89 4.77 5.58
CA PRO A 36 -16.29 4.41 5.36
C PRO A 36 -17.22 5.63 5.31
N GLN A 37 -16.97 6.65 6.14
CA GLN A 37 -17.78 7.88 6.17
C GLN A 37 -17.73 8.72 4.87
N LEU A 38 -16.72 8.51 4.02
CA LEU A 38 -16.55 9.26 2.76
C LEU A 38 -16.81 8.40 1.52
N GLY A 39 -17.01 7.07 1.68
CA GLY A 39 -17.29 6.16 0.56
C GLY A 39 -16.15 6.02 -0.46
N TRP A 40 -14.94 6.50 -0.15
CA TRP A 40 -13.78 6.49 -1.04
C TRP A 40 -12.62 5.68 -0.43
N VAL A 41 -11.78 5.12 -1.31
CA VAL A 41 -10.57 4.38 -0.95
C VAL A 41 -9.40 4.88 -1.82
N PRO A 42 -8.68 5.95 -1.41
CA PRO A 42 -7.47 6.37 -2.10
C PRO A 42 -6.38 5.30 -2.04
N ASN A 43 -5.60 5.21 -3.12
CA ASN A 43 -4.44 4.32 -3.22
C ASN A 43 -3.18 5.15 -3.46
N PHE A 44 -2.12 4.84 -2.72
CA PHE A 44 -0.80 5.45 -2.85
C PHE A 44 0.21 4.37 -3.24
N TYR A 45 1.01 4.66 -4.26
CA TYR A 45 2.00 3.74 -4.80
C TYR A 45 3.38 4.35 -4.67
N TYR A 46 4.28 3.66 -3.97
CA TYR A 46 5.67 4.05 -3.84
C TYR A 46 6.56 2.96 -4.41
N GLN A 47 7.52 3.35 -5.25
CA GLN A 47 8.57 2.46 -5.72
C GLN A 47 9.87 2.87 -5.02
N VAL A 48 10.50 1.92 -4.33
CA VAL A 48 11.82 2.07 -3.74
C VAL A 48 12.79 1.26 -4.59
N ILE A 49 13.80 1.94 -5.13
CA ILE A 49 14.88 1.31 -5.89
C ILE A 49 16.11 1.29 -4.99
N GLY A 50 16.56 0.08 -4.63
CA GLY A 50 17.77 -0.14 -3.85
C GLY A 50 18.91 -0.67 -4.71
N TYR A 51 20.11 -0.10 -4.54
CA TYR A 51 21.38 -0.54 -5.14
C TYR A 51 22.14 -1.48 -4.20
#